data_AF-A0A8S8Z014-F1
#
_entry.id   AF-A0A8S8Z014-F1
#
_cell.length_a   1.000
_cell.length_b   1.000
_cell.length_c   1.000
_cell.angle_alpha   90.00
_cell.angle_beta   90.00
_cell.angle_gamma   90.00
#
_symmetry.space_group_name_H-M   'P 1'
#
loop_
_entity.id
_entity.type
_entity.pdbx_description
1 polymer ?
#
loop_
_entity_poly.entity_id
_entity_poly.type
_entity_poly.pdbx_seq_one_letter_code
_entity_poly.pdbx_strand_id
1 'polypeptide(L)'
;MKICAPALVLILCSSIFSGCFATVGVLDRYCDEEEYWIDISEEHPYPGLECDGGPIRVLSLTIFVYKDNDGDDYISNEESIAQGIDLINSVYNQHGIEFALGEIVLVDQAFPEAGEDSDGEFGDMVPVDSLGSGFTERYNQSNVNVVLVTDGWGAYSMFPFYTREYYVTYVRASTFAESYIPAHELGHFLGLYHTHQNSDDPNSDSDLDRATIWTQDWVVPVDECYRTGDFICGTPYDCYNFCEEAIECSASDLYSEEKPGQEDSELEQCTAEEHSPSLTNLMSRYGDRSELTVDQGARARYFVQFMIETNRMGNQLVLVE
;
A
#
# COMPACT_ATOMS: atom_id res chain seq x y z
N MET A 1 -26.72 -73.73 -7.54
CA MET A 1 -26.24 -72.48 -6.92
C MET A 1 -24.86 -72.18 -7.49
N LYS A 2 -24.62 -70.90 -7.85
CA LYS A 2 -23.47 -70.33 -8.58
C LYS A 2 -22.11 -70.91 -8.10
N ILE A 3 -21.06 -70.97 -8.93
CA ILE A 3 -20.16 -69.83 -9.16
C ILE A 3 -19.26 -70.10 -10.40
N CYS A 4 -19.19 -69.11 -11.30
CA CYS A 4 -18.11 -68.91 -12.27
C CYS A 4 -16.93 -68.24 -11.58
N ALA A 5 -15.71 -68.62 -11.94
CA ALA A 5 -14.51 -67.79 -11.75
C ALA A 5 -13.62 -67.94 -12.99
N PRO A 6 -13.27 -66.85 -13.70
CA PRO A 6 -12.18 -66.86 -14.66
C PRO A 6 -10.87 -66.42 -13.97
N ALA A 7 -9.77 -66.98 -14.48
CA ALA A 7 -8.42 -66.76 -14.00
C ALA A 7 -7.95 -65.31 -14.17
N LEU A 8 -7.34 -64.76 -13.10
CA LEU A 8 -6.65 -63.46 -13.10
C LEU A 8 -5.16 -63.70 -13.34
N VAL A 9 -4.64 -63.15 -14.44
CA VAL A 9 -3.20 -63.12 -14.76
C VAL A 9 -2.57 -61.97 -13.98
N LEU A 10 -1.62 -62.28 -13.10
CA LEU A 10 -0.81 -61.30 -12.38
C LEU A 10 0.34 -60.84 -13.28
N ILE A 11 0.36 -59.58 -13.69
CA ILE A 11 1.53 -58.93 -14.31
C ILE A 11 2.25 -58.14 -13.23
N LEU A 12 3.40 -58.66 -12.80
CA LEU A 12 4.36 -57.94 -11.96
C LEU A 12 5.15 -56.97 -12.86
N CYS A 13 4.76 -55.69 -12.86
CA CYS A 13 5.63 -54.61 -13.33
C CYS A 13 6.45 -54.10 -12.14
N SER A 14 7.69 -54.59 -12.05
CA SER A 14 8.74 -54.00 -11.23
C SER A 14 9.22 -52.71 -11.91
N SER A 15 8.76 -51.55 -11.44
CA SER A 15 9.40 -50.27 -11.72
C SER A 15 10.35 -49.95 -10.57
N ILE A 16 11.63 -49.87 -10.93
CA ILE A 16 12.77 -49.62 -10.07
C ILE A 16 12.64 -48.20 -9.52
N PHE A 17 12.59 -48.07 -8.19
CA PHE A 17 12.88 -46.82 -7.49
C PHE A 17 14.33 -46.45 -7.79
N SER A 18 14.54 -45.48 -8.68
CA SER A 18 15.79 -44.72 -8.76
C SER A 18 15.45 -43.31 -8.30
N GLY A 19 15.83 -43.01 -7.06
CA GLY A 19 15.54 -41.74 -6.42
C GLY A 19 16.23 -40.58 -7.14
N CYS A 20 15.42 -39.64 -7.61
CA CYS A 20 15.76 -38.23 -7.52
C CYS A 20 15.22 -37.77 -6.16
N PHE A 21 16.12 -37.32 -5.28
CA PHE A 21 15.75 -36.42 -4.19
C PHE A 21 15.26 -35.12 -4.85
N ALA A 22 13.99 -35.10 -5.24
CA ALA A 22 13.27 -33.84 -5.38
C ALA A 22 12.99 -33.42 -3.94
N THR A 23 13.67 -32.36 -3.49
CA THR A 23 13.12 -31.48 -2.47
C THR A 23 11.64 -31.32 -2.77
N VAL A 24 10.79 -31.65 -1.80
CA VAL A 24 9.37 -31.32 -1.85
C VAL A 24 9.32 -29.82 -2.04
N GLY A 25 9.12 -29.37 -3.29
CA GLY A 25 8.83 -27.98 -3.55
C GLY A 25 7.57 -27.70 -2.75
N VAL A 26 7.62 -26.65 -1.93
CA VAL A 26 6.40 -26.01 -1.43
C VAL A 26 5.53 -25.83 -2.66
N LEU A 27 4.38 -26.50 -2.71
CA LEU A 27 3.41 -26.22 -3.76
C LEU A 27 2.87 -24.85 -3.42
N ASP A 28 3.32 -23.83 -4.16
CA ASP A 28 2.80 -22.47 -4.04
C ASP A 28 1.26 -22.54 -4.13
N ARG A 29 0.56 -22.17 -3.06
CA ARG A 29 -0.90 -22.20 -2.97
C ARG A 29 -1.46 -21.04 -3.77
N TYR A 30 -1.90 -21.34 -4.98
CA TYR A 30 -2.66 -20.41 -5.81
C TYR A 30 -4.15 -20.47 -5.44
N CYS A 31 -4.69 -19.35 -4.96
CA CYS A 31 -6.07 -19.23 -4.55
C CYS A 31 -6.99 -18.81 -5.70
N ASP A 32 -8.27 -19.15 -5.61
CA ASP A 32 -9.27 -18.65 -6.54
C ASP A 32 -9.70 -17.22 -6.20
N GLU A 33 -10.65 -16.66 -6.95
CA GLU A 33 -11.06 -15.27 -6.79
C GLU A 33 -11.72 -15.00 -5.43
N GLU A 34 -12.52 -15.93 -4.94
CA GLU A 34 -13.22 -15.78 -3.66
C GLU A 34 -12.20 -15.80 -2.52
N GLU A 35 -11.34 -16.82 -2.47
CA GLU A 35 -10.32 -16.97 -1.44
C GLU A 35 -9.32 -15.80 -1.42
N TYR A 36 -8.99 -15.25 -2.60
CA TYR A 36 -7.91 -14.26 -2.73
C TYR A 36 -8.36 -12.80 -2.56
N TRP A 37 -9.62 -12.47 -2.91
CA TRP A 37 -10.13 -11.09 -2.90
C TRP A 37 -11.28 -10.82 -1.93
N ILE A 38 -12.04 -11.85 -1.52
CA ILE A 38 -13.34 -11.66 -0.87
C ILE A 38 -13.35 -12.27 0.54
N ASP A 39 -12.88 -13.51 0.68
CA ASP A 39 -12.99 -14.24 1.94
C ASP A 39 -12.20 -13.57 3.07
N ILE A 40 -12.91 -13.21 4.14
CA ILE A 40 -12.35 -12.69 5.39
C ILE A 40 -12.93 -13.46 6.58
N SER A 41 -12.13 -13.63 7.63
CA SER A 41 -12.54 -14.30 8.86
C SER A 41 -11.80 -13.73 10.07
N GLU A 42 -12.15 -14.16 11.29
CA GLU A 42 -11.43 -13.77 12.51
C GLU A 42 -9.97 -14.25 12.52
N GLU A 43 -9.71 -15.39 11.86
CA GLU A 43 -8.36 -15.97 11.71
C GLU A 43 -7.61 -15.33 10.53
N HIS A 44 -8.33 -14.85 9.51
CA HIS A 44 -7.79 -14.21 8.32
C HIS A 44 -8.50 -12.88 8.05
N PRO A 45 -8.10 -11.80 8.75
CA PRO A 45 -8.77 -10.51 8.68
C PRO A 45 -8.57 -9.78 7.34
N TYR A 46 -7.70 -10.32 6.47
CA TYR A 46 -7.46 -9.87 5.12
C TYR A 46 -7.57 -11.03 4.12
N PRO A 47 -8.09 -10.80 2.91
CA PRO A 47 -8.30 -11.86 1.94
C PRO A 47 -6.99 -12.40 1.38
N GLY A 48 -6.94 -13.71 1.18
CA GLY A 48 -5.80 -14.40 0.58
C GLY A 48 -4.50 -14.38 1.40
N LEU A 49 -4.54 -14.23 2.72
CA LEU A 49 -3.35 -14.26 3.58
C LEU A 49 -2.57 -15.58 3.50
N GLU A 50 -3.27 -16.70 3.28
CA GLU A 50 -2.65 -18.02 3.15
C GLU A 50 -2.23 -18.37 1.71
N CYS A 51 -2.36 -17.42 0.78
CA CYS A 51 -2.14 -17.64 -0.64
C CYS A 51 -0.76 -17.14 -1.05
N ASP A 52 -0.03 -17.98 -1.79
CA ASP A 52 1.23 -17.58 -2.44
C ASP A 52 0.96 -16.79 -3.74
N GLY A 53 -0.27 -16.84 -4.26
CA GLY A 53 -0.72 -16.03 -5.38
C GLY A 53 -2.22 -16.20 -5.67
N GLY A 54 -2.72 -15.40 -6.61
CA GLY A 54 -4.12 -15.43 -7.01
C GLY A 54 -4.39 -14.54 -8.24
N PRO A 55 -5.67 -14.40 -8.65
CA PRO A 55 -6.03 -13.61 -9.83
C PRO A 55 -5.68 -12.12 -9.66
N ILE A 56 -5.28 -11.49 -10.76
CA ILE A 56 -4.93 -10.07 -10.81
C ILE A 56 -6.18 -9.22 -11.05
N ARG A 57 -6.26 -8.06 -10.39
CA ARG A 57 -7.21 -6.99 -10.69
C ARG A 57 -6.48 -5.75 -11.16
N VAL A 58 -6.96 -5.21 -12.28
CA VAL A 58 -6.36 -4.04 -12.94
C VAL A 58 -7.13 -2.78 -12.57
N LEU A 59 -6.44 -1.83 -11.94
CA LEU A 59 -6.95 -0.51 -11.57
C LEU A 59 -6.52 0.52 -12.61
N SER A 60 -7.48 1.24 -13.17
CA SER A 60 -7.20 2.31 -14.13
C SER A 60 -6.75 3.59 -13.42
N LEU A 61 -5.64 4.17 -13.87
CA LEU A 61 -5.11 5.45 -13.42
C LEU A 61 -5.61 6.60 -14.31
N THR A 62 -6.04 7.69 -13.67
CA THR A 62 -6.20 9.00 -14.31
C THR A 62 -5.12 9.92 -13.75
N ILE A 63 -4.17 10.33 -14.61
CA ILE A 63 -3.01 11.13 -14.21
C ILE A 63 -3.19 12.58 -14.67
N PHE A 64 -3.24 13.51 -13.73
CA PHE A 64 -3.32 14.95 -13.99
C PHE A 64 -1.92 15.53 -14.09
N VAL A 65 -1.65 16.21 -15.21
CA VAL A 65 -0.37 16.87 -15.50
C VAL A 65 -0.64 18.33 -15.76
N TYR A 66 -0.13 19.18 -14.88
CA TYR A 66 -0.21 20.63 -14.99
C TYR A 66 0.99 21.18 -15.75
N LYS A 67 0.91 22.46 -16.10
CA LYS A 67 2.11 23.21 -16.50
C LYS A 67 2.96 23.56 -15.29
N ASP A 68 4.24 23.79 -15.53
CA ASP A 68 5.16 24.37 -14.56
C ASP A 68 4.68 25.75 -14.07
N ASN A 69 5.37 26.29 -13.07
CA ASN A 69 5.02 27.56 -12.45
C ASN A 69 5.09 28.74 -13.45
N ASP A 70 5.95 28.64 -14.47
CA ASP A 70 6.07 29.64 -15.54
C ASP A 70 4.91 29.55 -16.55
N GLY A 71 4.19 28.43 -16.58
CA GLY A 71 3.03 28.19 -17.44
C GLY A 71 3.40 27.86 -18.89
N ASP A 72 4.63 27.41 -19.11
CA ASP A 72 5.20 27.19 -20.45
C ASP A 72 5.15 25.69 -20.82
N ASP A 73 5.71 24.83 -19.98
CA ASP A 73 5.85 23.38 -20.25
C ASP A 73 5.06 22.52 -19.26
N TYR A 74 4.64 21.32 -19.67
CA TYR A 74 4.03 20.36 -18.77
C TYR A 74 5.08 19.72 -17.86
N ILE A 75 4.76 19.57 -16.57
CA ILE A 75 5.70 19.09 -15.54
C ILE A 75 6.13 17.63 -15.72
N SER A 76 5.45 16.87 -16.56
CA SER A 76 5.78 15.49 -16.90
C SER A 76 5.30 15.15 -18.31
N ASN A 77 5.69 13.96 -18.78
CA ASN A 77 5.39 13.48 -20.12
C ASN A 77 5.01 11.98 -20.08
N GLU A 78 4.51 11.47 -21.22
CA GLU A 78 4.04 10.08 -21.34
C GLU A 78 5.11 9.04 -21.03
N GLU A 79 6.38 9.31 -21.37
CA GLU A 79 7.49 8.38 -21.13
C GLU A 79 7.78 8.25 -19.63
N SER A 80 7.92 9.37 -18.92
CA SER A 80 8.09 9.38 -17.47
C SER A 80 6.90 8.73 -16.74
N ILE A 81 5.68 8.96 -17.23
CA ILE A 81 4.48 8.33 -16.69
C ILE A 81 4.50 6.81 -16.88
N ALA A 82 4.82 6.33 -18.08
CA ALA A 82 4.89 4.89 -18.34
C ALA A 82 5.95 4.20 -17.45
N GLN A 83 7.14 4.81 -17.31
CA GLN A 83 8.20 4.29 -16.44
C GLN A 83 7.78 4.24 -14.97
N GLY A 84 7.10 5.28 -14.48
CA GLY A 84 6.59 5.30 -13.11
C GLY A 84 5.53 4.22 -12.85
N ILE A 85 4.65 3.96 -13.82
CA ILE A 85 3.66 2.88 -13.72
C ILE A 85 4.34 1.50 -13.69
N ASP A 86 5.37 1.28 -14.51
CA ASP A 86 6.16 0.05 -14.47
C ASP A 86 6.80 -0.18 -13.09
N LEU A 87 7.33 0.89 -12.47
CA LEU A 87 7.93 0.84 -11.13
C LEU A 87 6.89 0.61 -10.02
N ILE A 88 5.69 1.20 -10.13
CA ILE A 88 4.57 0.91 -9.23
C ILE A 88 4.22 -0.58 -9.34
N ASN A 89 4.06 -1.09 -10.56
CA ASN A 89 3.65 -2.48 -10.79
C ASN A 89 4.71 -3.51 -10.38
N SER A 90 6.00 -3.13 -10.33
CA SER A 90 7.03 -4.02 -9.78
C SER A 90 6.82 -4.33 -8.29
N VAL A 91 6.08 -3.47 -7.56
CA VAL A 91 5.73 -3.69 -6.15
C VAL A 91 4.41 -4.44 -6.01
N TYR A 92 3.38 -4.04 -6.77
CA TYR A 92 2.00 -4.49 -6.55
C TYR A 92 1.60 -5.77 -7.28
N ASN A 93 2.21 -6.10 -8.42
CA ASN A 93 1.78 -7.24 -9.24
C ASN A 93 1.86 -8.57 -8.49
N GLN A 94 2.88 -8.75 -7.64
CA GLN A 94 3.02 -9.96 -6.80
C GLN A 94 1.90 -10.10 -5.76
N HIS A 95 1.15 -9.04 -5.49
CA HIS A 95 0.00 -9.03 -4.58
C HIS A 95 -1.34 -9.02 -5.33
N GLY A 96 -1.32 -9.28 -6.65
CA GLY A 96 -2.50 -9.34 -7.50
C GLY A 96 -3.09 -7.99 -7.90
N ILE A 97 -2.41 -6.88 -7.62
CA ILE A 97 -2.90 -5.54 -7.97
C ILE A 97 -2.03 -5.02 -9.11
N GLU A 98 -2.65 -4.67 -10.23
CA GLU A 98 -1.98 -4.05 -11.37
C GLU A 98 -2.57 -2.67 -11.61
N PHE A 99 -1.73 -1.68 -11.88
CA PHE A 99 -2.16 -0.35 -12.29
C PHE A 99 -1.93 -0.18 -13.79
N ALA A 100 -2.95 0.25 -14.51
CA ALA A 100 -2.86 0.54 -15.93
C ALA A 100 -3.16 2.01 -16.20
N LEU A 101 -2.46 2.61 -17.17
CA LEU A 101 -2.78 3.97 -17.61
C LEU A 101 -4.15 3.97 -18.30
N GLY A 102 -5.12 4.67 -17.72
CA GLY A 102 -6.41 4.92 -18.35
C GLY A 102 -6.44 6.23 -19.13
N GLU A 103 -6.03 7.32 -18.48
CA GLU A 103 -6.07 8.66 -19.06
C GLU A 103 -4.96 9.56 -18.52
N ILE A 104 -4.42 10.41 -19.39
CA ILE A 104 -3.60 11.57 -19.01
C ILE A 104 -4.42 12.83 -19.23
N VAL A 105 -4.68 13.56 -18.15
CA VAL A 105 -5.40 14.83 -18.14
C VAL A 105 -4.39 15.97 -18.13
N LEU A 106 -4.11 16.51 -19.32
CA LEU A 106 -3.31 17.73 -19.44
C LEU A 106 -4.13 18.95 -19.00
N VAL A 107 -3.71 19.61 -17.92
CA VAL A 107 -4.34 20.82 -17.39
C VAL A 107 -3.53 22.03 -17.84
N ASP A 108 -4.11 22.83 -18.74
CA ASP A 108 -3.48 24.02 -19.33
C ASP A 108 -3.51 25.22 -18.37
N GLN A 109 -2.97 25.03 -17.18
CA GLN A 109 -2.82 26.01 -16.10
C GLN A 109 -1.50 25.70 -15.36
N ALA A 110 -0.82 26.74 -14.89
CA ALA A 110 0.33 26.58 -14.02
C ALA A 110 -0.09 25.87 -12.73
N PHE A 111 0.76 24.97 -12.23
CA PHE A 111 0.53 24.32 -10.95
C PHE A 111 0.58 25.35 -9.80
N PRO A 112 -0.24 25.21 -8.74
CA PRO A 112 -0.20 26.12 -7.60
C PRO A 112 1.20 26.20 -6.98
N GLU A 113 1.69 27.42 -6.72
CA GLU A 113 2.98 27.61 -6.04
C GLU A 113 2.89 27.18 -4.58
N ALA A 114 3.93 26.49 -4.11
CA ALA A 114 4.09 26.18 -2.71
C ALA A 114 4.45 27.48 -1.94
N GLY A 115 3.94 27.65 -0.71
CA GLY A 115 4.18 28.86 0.08
C GLY A 115 5.66 29.06 0.43
N GLU A 116 6.08 30.27 0.81
CA GLU A 116 7.49 30.55 1.15
C GLU A 116 8.05 29.66 2.30
N ASP A 117 7.16 29.06 3.11
CA ASP A 117 7.51 28.19 4.23
C ASP A 117 7.40 26.67 3.91
N SER A 118 7.05 26.27 2.67
CA SER A 118 6.96 24.86 2.30
C SER A 118 8.35 24.31 1.97
N ASP A 119 8.91 23.48 2.85
CA ASP A 119 10.19 22.80 2.64
C ASP A 119 10.09 21.56 1.74
N GLY A 120 8.86 21.20 1.34
CA GLY A 120 8.54 20.03 0.50
C GLY A 120 8.74 18.69 1.21
N GLU A 121 9.68 18.58 2.14
CA GLU A 121 10.09 17.35 2.83
C GLU A 121 8.98 16.82 3.75
N PHE A 122 8.19 17.72 4.36
CA PHE A 122 6.96 17.42 5.11
C PHE A 122 5.73 18.17 4.56
N GLY A 123 5.86 18.63 3.31
CA GLY A 123 5.18 19.80 2.76
C GLY A 123 3.66 19.83 2.88
N ASP A 124 3.14 21.04 3.01
CA ASP A 124 1.73 21.38 3.06
C ASP A 124 0.90 20.60 2.01
N MET A 125 -0.32 20.25 2.39
CA MET A 125 -1.26 19.59 1.49
C MET A 125 -1.73 20.58 0.42
N VAL A 126 -1.54 20.28 -0.87
CA VAL A 126 -2.16 21.04 -1.98
C VAL A 126 -3.68 20.94 -1.85
N PRO A 127 -4.42 22.01 -1.46
CA PRO A 127 -5.85 21.89 -1.27
C PRO A 127 -6.53 21.55 -2.60
N VAL A 128 -7.50 20.64 -2.62
CA VAL A 128 -8.20 20.27 -3.88
C VAL A 128 -8.76 21.50 -4.60
N ASP A 129 -9.28 22.48 -3.86
CA ASP A 129 -9.80 23.73 -4.43
C ASP A 129 -8.75 24.53 -5.21
N SER A 130 -7.46 24.38 -4.87
CA SER A 130 -6.36 25.04 -5.58
C SER A 130 -6.03 24.41 -6.93
N LEU A 131 -6.47 23.16 -7.18
CA LEU A 131 -6.30 22.47 -8.46
C LEU A 131 -7.19 23.04 -9.57
N GLY A 132 -8.20 23.85 -9.21
CA GLY A 132 -9.06 24.56 -10.14
C GLY A 132 -10.00 23.65 -10.95
N SER A 133 -10.73 24.27 -11.89
CA SER A 133 -11.75 23.57 -12.69
C SER A 133 -11.17 22.53 -13.64
N GLY A 134 -9.89 22.69 -14.01
CA GLY A 134 -9.18 21.72 -14.86
C GLY A 134 -9.13 20.32 -14.24
N PHE A 135 -9.08 20.24 -12.90
CA PHE A 135 -9.19 19.01 -12.14
C PHE A 135 -10.65 18.63 -11.90
N THR A 136 -11.48 19.50 -11.30
CA THR A 136 -12.82 19.10 -10.85
C THR A 136 -13.75 18.68 -11.98
N GLU A 137 -13.65 19.30 -13.16
CA GLU A 137 -14.47 18.93 -14.33
C GLU A 137 -14.04 17.61 -14.99
N ARG A 138 -12.80 17.16 -14.74
CA ARG A 138 -12.19 15.96 -15.34
C ARG A 138 -11.85 14.88 -14.32
N TYR A 139 -12.24 15.07 -13.06
CA TYR A 139 -12.10 14.07 -12.01
C TYR A 139 -12.85 12.79 -12.38
N ASN A 140 -12.18 11.65 -12.28
CA ASN A 140 -12.75 10.37 -12.67
C ASN A 140 -13.12 9.53 -11.44
N GLN A 141 -14.41 9.48 -11.11
CA GLN A 141 -14.93 8.75 -9.96
C GLN A 141 -14.74 7.23 -10.03
N SER A 142 -14.39 6.69 -11.19
CA SER A 142 -14.18 5.25 -11.41
C SER A 142 -12.72 4.82 -11.43
N ASN A 143 -11.79 5.78 -11.41
CA ASN A 143 -10.35 5.53 -11.51
C ASN A 143 -9.61 5.92 -10.24
N VAL A 144 -8.36 5.47 -10.15
CA VAL A 144 -7.39 6.00 -9.19
C VAL A 144 -6.84 7.32 -9.76
N ASN A 145 -7.10 8.43 -9.06
CA ASN A 145 -6.73 9.77 -9.54
C ASN A 145 -5.39 10.20 -8.94
N VAL A 146 -4.39 10.40 -9.79
CA VAL A 146 -3.05 10.83 -9.40
C VAL A 146 -2.79 12.23 -9.95
N VAL A 147 -2.41 13.16 -9.09
CA VAL A 147 -1.99 14.51 -9.49
C VAL A 147 -0.48 14.60 -9.38
N LEU A 148 0.18 14.87 -10.51
CA LEU A 148 1.61 15.18 -10.48
C LEU A 148 1.79 16.60 -9.94
N VAL A 149 2.68 16.76 -8.97
CA VAL A 149 2.97 18.06 -8.33
C VAL A 149 4.39 18.52 -8.64
N THR A 150 4.61 19.83 -8.55
CA THR A 150 5.94 20.45 -8.68
C THR A 150 6.78 20.23 -7.42
N ASP A 151 8.10 20.44 -7.55
CA ASP A 151 8.98 20.47 -6.38
C ASP A 151 8.57 21.59 -5.41
N GLY A 152 8.78 21.35 -4.10
CA GLY A 152 8.32 22.22 -3.02
C GLY A 152 7.03 21.73 -2.33
N TRP A 153 6.26 20.87 -3.00
CA TRP A 153 5.11 20.19 -2.39
C TRP A 153 5.46 18.78 -1.89
N GLY A 154 4.79 18.34 -0.84
CA GLY A 154 4.86 16.97 -0.34
C GLY A 154 4.11 15.99 -1.25
N ALA A 155 4.54 14.73 -1.24
CA ALA A 155 3.72 13.62 -1.75
C ALA A 155 2.80 13.16 -0.61
N TYR A 156 1.55 12.84 -0.94
CA TYR A 156 0.57 12.37 0.04
C TYR A 156 -0.63 11.73 -0.67
N SER A 157 -1.43 10.98 0.09
CA SER A 157 -2.61 10.31 -0.47
C SER A 157 -3.81 10.38 0.45
N MET A 158 -5.00 10.44 -0.14
CA MET A 158 -6.24 10.36 0.60
C MET A 158 -6.62 8.91 0.87
N PHE A 159 -6.62 8.54 2.15
CA PHE A 159 -7.08 7.22 2.59
C PHE A 159 -8.53 6.91 2.17
N PRO A 160 -8.85 5.64 1.86
CA PRO A 160 -10.15 5.25 1.34
C PRO A 160 -11.25 5.22 2.42
N PHE A 161 -10.88 5.34 3.71
CA PHE A 161 -11.79 5.17 4.84
C PHE A 161 -12.74 6.35 5.08
N TYR A 162 -12.31 7.56 4.71
CA TYR A 162 -13.06 8.79 4.95
C TYR A 162 -13.94 9.08 3.77
N THR A 163 -15.23 9.38 3.97
CA THR A 163 -16.10 9.81 2.89
C THR A 163 -15.66 11.18 2.39
N ARG A 164 -15.22 11.24 1.13
CA ARG A 164 -14.71 12.45 0.48
C ARG A 164 -15.36 12.63 -0.88
N GLU A 165 -15.46 13.88 -1.32
CA GLU A 165 -15.88 14.22 -2.68
C GLU A 165 -14.81 13.78 -3.70
N TYR A 166 -13.53 14.01 -3.36
CA TYR A 166 -12.38 13.65 -4.16
C TYR A 166 -11.43 12.77 -3.35
N TYR A 167 -11.03 11.64 -3.91
CA TYR A 167 -9.87 10.86 -3.47
C TYR A 167 -8.75 11.10 -4.47
N VAL A 168 -7.63 11.63 -3.98
CA VAL A 168 -6.51 12.05 -4.81
C VAL A 168 -5.21 11.59 -4.16
N THR A 169 -4.31 11.11 -5.00
CA THR A 169 -2.93 10.79 -4.66
C THR A 169 -2.02 11.82 -5.33
N TYR A 170 -1.20 12.50 -4.55
CA TYR A 170 -0.29 13.54 -5.01
C TYR A 170 1.13 13.01 -4.95
N VAL A 171 1.84 13.13 -6.07
CA VAL A 171 3.19 12.59 -6.24
C VAL A 171 4.02 13.58 -7.02
N ARG A 172 5.29 13.75 -6.67
CA ARG A 172 6.15 14.71 -7.37
C ARG A 172 6.43 14.22 -8.78
N ALA A 173 6.29 15.11 -9.76
CA ALA A 173 6.59 14.81 -11.15
C ALA A 173 8.07 14.42 -11.34
N SER A 174 8.97 15.08 -10.59
CA SER A 174 10.42 14.89 -10.62
C SER A 174 10.89 13.51 -10.17
N THR A 175 10.11 12.82 -9.33
CA THR A 175 10.48 11.50 -8.78
C THR A 175 9.57 10.37 -9.25
N PHE A 176 8.58 10.65 -10.10
CA PHE A 176 7.55 9.69 -10.50
C PHE A 176 8.13 8.45 -11.20
N ALA A 177 9.15 8.63 -12.04
CA ALA A 177 9.75 7.55 -12.83
C ALA A 177 10.91 6.82 -12.14
N GLU A 178 11.48 7.39 -11.07
CA GLU A 178 12.79 6.98 -10.54
C GLU A 178 12.77 6.58 -9.06
N SER A 179 11.62 6.68 -8.39
CA SER A 179 11.49 6.38 -6.96
C SER A 179 10.25 5.57 -6.65
N TYR A 180 10.24 4.88 -5.51
CA TYR A 180 9.05 4.19 -5.00
C TYR A 180 8.07 5.10 -4.26
N ILE A 181 8.26 6.43 -4.28
CA ILE A 181 7.32 7.38 -3.66
C ILE A 181 5.90 7.24 -4.25
N PRO A 182 5.69 7.15 -5.58
CA PRO A 182 4.35 6.95 -6.11
C PRO A 182 3.71 5.65 -5.65
N ALA A 183 4.50 4.57 -5.57
CA ALA A 183 4.02 3.30 -5.03
C ALA A 183 3.62 3.45 -3.55
N HIS A 184 4.42 4.12 -2.74
CA HIS A 184 4.13 4.40 -1.34
C HIS A 184 2.81 5.15 -1.15
N GLU A 185 2.60 6.22 -1.91
CA GLU A 185 1.37 7.02 -1.83
C GLU A 185 0.14 6.24 -2.31
N LEU A 186 0.30 5.38 -3.31
CA LEU A 186 -0.75 4.44 -3.70
C LEU A 186 -1.02 3.42 -2.59
N GLY A 187 -0.02 3.05 -1.79
CA GLY A 187 -0.21 2.24 -0.58
C GLY A 187 -1.19 2.87 0.39
N HIS A 188 -1.06 4.18 0.65
CA HIS A 188 -2.02 4.94 1.46
C HIS A 188 -3.42 5.02 0.82
N PHE A 189 -3.50 5.19 -0.51
CA PHE A 189 -4.79 5.12 -1.23
C PHE A 189 -5.45 3.74 -1.08
N LEU A 190 -4.65 2.69 -1.02
CA LEU A 190 -5.06 1.31 -0.77
C LEU A 190 -5.16 0.98 0.73
N GLY A 191 -5.17 1.98 1.60
CA GLY A 191 -5.46 1.83 3.02
C GLY A 191 -4.32 1.24 3.87
N LEU A 192 -3.07 1.33 3.40
CA LEU A 192 -1.89 0.99 4.19
C LEU A 192 -1.41 2.22 4.97
N TYR A 193 -1.09 2.04 6.24
CA TYR A 193 -0.48 3.09 7.06
C TYR A 193 1.04 3.04 6.97
N HIS A 194 1.70 4.12 7.40
CA HIS A 194 3.10 3.98 7.75
C HIS A 194 3.25 2.93 8.85
N THR A 195 4.34 2.16 8.81
CA THR A 195 4.63 1.09 9.76
C THR A 195 4.61 1.54 11.22
N HIS A 196 4.79 2.84 11.48
CA HIS A 196 4.81 3.47 12.81
C HIS A 196 3.56 4.29 13.18
N GLN A 197 2.56 4.41 12.29
CA GLN A 197 1.61 5.52 12.36
C GLN A 197 0.70 5.55 13.60
N ASN A 198 0.55 4.43 14.30
CA ASN A 198 -0.28 4.32 15.50
C ASN A 198 0.43 3.52 16.61
N SER A 199 1.74 3.73 16.77
CA SER A 199 2.58 3.01 17.73
C SER A 199 2.76 3.73 19.09
N ASP A 200 1.90 4.70 19.43
CA ASP A 200 2.12 5.63 20.55
C ASP A 200 2.21 4.92 21.93
N ASP A 201 1.58 3.74 22.08
CA ASP A 201 1.81 2.82 23.20
C ASP A 201 1.55 1.37 22.76
N PRO A 202 2.58 0.50 22.68
CA PRO A 202 2.43 -0.90 22.26
C PRO A 202 1.57 -1.75 23.21
N ASN A 203 1.22 -1.23 24.40
CA ASN A 203 0.33 -1.89 25.36
C ASN A 203 -1.09 -1.33 25.35
N SER A 204 -1.40 -0.36 24.49
CA SER A 204 -2.71 0.29 24.42
C SER A 204 -3.54 -0.27 23.27
N ASP A 205 -4.78 -0.65 23.56
CA ASP A 205 -5.79 -0.96 22.54
C ASP A 205 -6.44 0.32 21.96
N SER A 206 -5.99 1.53 22.35
CA SER A 206 -6.63 2.82 22.04
C SER A 206 -6.80 3.11 20.55
N ASP A 207 -5.93 2.58 19.69
CA ASP A 207 -6.01 2.78 18.25
C ASP A 207 -6.94 1.79 17.54
N LEU A 208 -7.39 0.72 18.23
CA LEU A 208 -8.40 -0.21 17.72
C LEU A 208 -9.76 0.49 17.53
N ASP A 209 -10.11 1.41 18.44
CA ASP A 209 -11.33 2.22 18.32
C ASP A 209 -11.32 3.06 17.03
N ARG A 210 -10.14 3.43 16.52
CA ARG A 210 -10.01 4.14 15.24
C ARG A 210 -10.20 3.19 14.06
N ALA A 211 -9.70 1.96 14.15
CA ALA A 211 -9.84 0.95 13.10
C ALA A 211 -11.30 0.54 12.85
N THR A 212 -12.10 0.41 13.91
CA THR A 212 -13.54 0.06 13.80
C THR A 212 -14.41 1.12 13.13
N ILE A 213 -13.87 2.31 12.87
CA ILE A 213 -14.59 3.40 12.18
C ILE A 213 -14.47 3.28 10.65
N TRP A 214 -13.44 2.60 10.13
CA TRP A 214 -13.11 2.65 8.69
C TRP A 214 -14.04 1.83 7.82
N THR A 215 -14.49 0.66 8.30
CA THR A 215 -15.49 -0.16 7.62
C THR A 215 -16.38 -0.88 8.64
N GLN A 216 -17.63 -1.18 8.27
CA GLN A 216 -18.54 -1.94 9.13
C GLN A 216 -18.23 -3.44 9.18
N ASP A 217 -17.45 -3.92 8.20
CA ASP A 217 -17.13 -5.33 7.99
C ASP A 217 -15.65 -5.65 8.32
N TRP A 218 -14.95 -4.71 8.97
CA TRP A 218 -13.59 -4.94 9.43
C TRP A 218 -13.59 -5.98 10.55
N VAL A 219 -12.85 -7.06 10.33
CA VAL A 219 -12.65 -8.08 11.35
C VAL A 219 -11.37 -7.78 12.10
N VAL A 220 -11.48 -7.62 13.42
CA VAL A 220 -10.31 -7.41 14.28
C VAL A 220 -9.54 -8.73 14.37
N PRO A 221 -8.24 -8.76 14.02
CA PRO A 221 -7.41 -9.95 14.17
C PRO A 221 -7.36 -10.40 15.64
N VAL A 222 -7.39 -11.71 15.87
CA VAL A 222 -7.25 -12.29 17.22
C VAL A 222 -5.83 -12.17 17.80
N ASP A 223 -4.82 -11.96 16.94
CA ASP A 223 -3.39 -12.01 17.29
C ASP A 223 -2.80 -10.67 17.79
N GLU A 224 -3.65 -9.74 18.26
CA GLU A 224 -3.25 -8.42 18.78
C GLU A 224 -2.41 -7.56 17.81
N CYS A 225 -2.38 -7.88 16.51
CA CYS A 225 -1.60 -7.18 15.49
C CYS A 225 -2.00 -5.71 15.30
N TYR A 226 -3.14 -5.28 15.84
CA TYR A 226 -3.47 -3.86 15.93
C TYR A 226 -2.46 -3.06 16.77
N ARG A 227 -1.63 -3.74 17.58
CA ARG A 227 -0.57 -3.14 18.40
C ARG A 227 0.74 -2.88 17.66
N THR A 228 0.89 -3.32 16.40
CA THR A 228 2.10 -3.06 15.59
C THR A 228 2.16 -1.64 15.02
N GLY A 229 1.11 -0.84 15.19
CA GLY A 229 1.01 0.55 14.76
C GLY A 229 0.43 0.75 13.35
N ASP A 230 0.59 -0.21 12.45
CA ASP A 230 -0.03 -0.20 11.12
C ASP A 230 -1.17 -1.22 10.96
N PHE A 231 -1.50 -1.97 12.01
CA PHE A 231 -2.50 -3.05 12.08
C PHE A 231 -2.20 -4.27 11.20
N ILE A 232 -0.92 -4.56 10.98
CA ILE A 232 -0.47 -5.66 10.13
C ILE A 232 0.42 -6.59 10.96
N CYS A 233 0.16 -7.89 10.93
CA CYS A 233 0.90 -8.87 11.74
C CYS A 233 2.31 -9.13 11.18
N GLY A 234 2.43 -9.16 9.86
CA GLY A 234 3.68 -9.40 9.15
C GLY A 234 4.69 -8.24 9.19
N THR A 235 4.33 -7.09 9.78
CA THR A 235 5.25 -5.96 9.96
C THR A 235 5.81 -5.96 11.38
N PRO A 236 7.14 -5.88 11.54
CA PRO A 236 7.74 -5.72 12.86
C PRO A 236 7.35 -4.36 13.45
N TYR A 237 7.39 -4.26 14.78
CA TYR A 237 7.16 -3.00 15.48
C TYR A 237 8.14 -1.92 14.97
N ASP A 238 7.57 -0.81 14.51
CA ASP A 238 8.29 0.35 14.02
C ASP A 238 7.98 1.54 14.92
N CYS A 239 8.96 1.94 15.70
CA CYS A 239 8.89 3.11 16.54
C CYS A 239 9.45 4.34 15.80
N TYR A 240 9.17 4.61 14.52
CA TYR A 240 9.79 5.70 13.74
C TYR A 240 9.77 7.12 14.30
N ASN A 241 8.82 7.43 15.16
CA ASN A 241 8.53 8.78 15.57
C ASN A 241 9.75 9.52 16.28
N PHE A 242 10.95 8.93 16.52
CA PHE A 242 12.27 9.51 16.98
C PHE A 242 13.56 9.14 16.17
N CYS A 243 13.55 8.57 14.96
CA CYS A 243 14.83 8.11 14.39
C CYS A 243 15.03 8.28 12.90
N GLU A 244 15.65 9.39 12.49
CA GLU A 244 16.08 9.56 11.09
C GLU A 244 17.59 9.49 10.82
N GLU A 245 18.47 9.31 11.81
CA GLU A 245 19.93 9.17 11.48
C GLU A 245 20.71 8.14 12.30
N ALA A 246 20.09 7.42 13.24
CA ALA A 246 20.76 6.37 14.00
C ALA A 246 19.92 5.10 14.02
N ILE A 247 20.58 3.95 13.80
CA ILE A 247 20.00 2.59 13.87
C ILE A 247 19.58 2.23 15.34
N GLU A 248 19.40 3.20 16.24
CA GLU A 248 19.38 2.98 17.70
C GLU A 248 18.38 3.86 18.51
N CYS A 249 17.20 4.31 18.00
CA CYS A 249 16.17 4.91 18.89
C CYS A 249 14.71 5.02 18.37
N SER A 250 13.77 5.38 19.26
CA SER A 250 12.30 5.11 19.20
C SER A 250 11.40 6.19 18.59
N ALA A 251 10.16 6.43 19.07
CA ALA A 251 8.99 7.02 18.36
C ALA A 251 8.32 8.32 18.93
N SER A 252 8.96 9.44 19.26
CA SER A 252 8.22 10.62 19.81
C SER A 252 8.81 12.03 19.58
N ASP A 253 9.71 12.26 18.62
CA ASP A 253 10.46 13.52 18.32
C ASP A 253 9.76 14.31 17.23
N LEU A 254 8.74 13.77 16.56
CA LEU A 254 8.10 14.52 15.47
C LEU A 254 7.55 15.87 15.96
N TYR A 255 7.32 16.06 17.28
CA TYR A 255 6.77 17.31 17.85
C TYR A 255 7.26 17.74 19.26
N SER A 256 8.41 17.23 19.77
CA SER A 256 8.94 17.51 21.14
C SER A 256 10.17 18.44 21.16
N GLU A 257 10.29 19.31 22.18
CA GLU A 257 11.48 20.17 22.38
C GLU A 257 12.70 19.42 22.98
N GLU A 258 12.49 18.30 23.69
CA GLU A 258 13.54 17.49 24.35
C GLU A 258 13.52 16.04 23.84
N LYS A 259 14.72 15.49 23.53
CA LYS A 259 14.89 14.21 22.81
C LYS A 259 15.54 13.09 23.65
N PRO A 260 15.11 11.82 23.57
CA PRO A 260 15.74 10.69 24.29
C PRO A 260 17.25 10.63 24.09
N GLY A 261 18.02 10.58 25.18
CA GLY A 261 19.49 10.56 25.14
C GLY A 261 20.18 11.93 25.20
N GLN A 262 19.42 13.04 25.28
CA GLN A 262 19.95 14.34 25.71
C GLN A 262 20.12 14.37 27.24
N GLU A 263 21.05 15.20 27.73
CA GLU A 263 21.45 15.25 29.16
C GLU A 263 20.27 15.57 30.11
N ASP A 264 19.17 16.14 29.57
CA ASP A 264 17.96 16.55 30.29
C ASP A 264 16.67 15.81 29.86
N SER A 265 16.72 14.83 28.95
CA SER A 265 15.51 14.13 28.50
C SER A 265 15.11 12.98 29.42
N GLU A 266 13.84 12.97 29.87
CA GLU A 266 13.26 11.88 30.66
C GLU A 266 12.65 10.74 29.79
N LEU A 267 12.81 10.79 28.47
CA LEU A 267 12.20 9.83 27.54
C LEU A 267 13.12 8.61 27.31
N GLU A 268 12.56 7.39 27.43
CA GLU A 268 13.31 6.12 27.34
C GLU A 268 13.52 5.68 25.88
N GLN A 269 14.74 5.25 25.55
CA GLN A 269 15.10 4.74 24.22
C GLN A 269 14.59 3.30 24.02
N CYS A 270 14.04 2.96 22.84
CA CYS A 270 13.78 1.55 22.52
C CYS A 270 15.09 0.78 22.39
N THR A 271 15.08 -0.49 22.80
CA THR A 271 16.24 -1.37 22.60
C THR A 271 16.30 -1.89 21.16
N ALA A 272 17.49 -2.29 20.71
CA ALA A 272 17.68 -2.92 19.39
C ALA A 272 16.94 -4.27 19.23
N GLU A 273 16.51 -4.89 20.33
CA GLU A 273 15.65 -6.09 20.31
C GLU A 273 14.17 -5.72 20.11
N GLU A 274 13.78 -4.49 20.46
CA GLU A 274 12.42 -3.94 20.31
C GLU A 274 12.25 -3.16 19.00
N HIS A 275 13.34 -2.66 18.40
CA HIS A 275 13.34 -1.86 17.17
C HIS A 275 13.94 -2.64 15.98
N SER A 276 13.09 -3.11 15.07
CA SER A 276 13.53 -3.80 13.85
C SER A 276 12.73 -3.36 12.61
N PRO A 277 12.68 -2.07 12.27
CA PRO A 277 11.94 -1.61 11.11
C PRO A 277 12.59 -2.15 9.85
N SER A 278 11.77 -2.58 8.91
CA SER A 278 12.29 -2.98 7.60
C SER A 278 12.73 -1.74 6.82
N LEU A 279 13.98 -1.77 6.34
CA LEU A 279 14.55 -0.71 5.50
C LEU A 279 14.09 -0.81 4.03
N THR A 280 13.40 -1.88 3.66
CA THR A 280 12.87 -2.10 2.31
C THR A 280 11.35 -2.03 2.26
N ASN A 281 10.67 -2.00 3.42
CA ASN A 281 9.22 -1.93 3.44
C ASN A 281 8.77 -0.60 2.83
N LEU A 282 7.88 -0.71 1.83
CA LEU A 282 7.34 0.40 1.07
C LEU A 282 6.74 1.43 2.01
N MET A 283 6.01 1.00 3.03
CA MET A 283 5.31 1.88 3.98
C MET A 283 6.18 2.33 5.15
N SER A 284 7.44 1.92 5.20
CA SER A 284 8.40 2.51 6.12
C SER A 284 8.81 3.90 5.66
N ARG A 285 9.47 4.64 6.55
CA ARG A 285 10.18 5.87 6.18
C ARG A 285 11.69 5.66 6.02
N TYR A 286 12.13 4.40 5.94
CA TYR A 286 13.53 4.06 5.88
C TYR A 286 13.93 3.52 4.52
N GLY A 287 15.18 3.79 4.13
CA GLY A 287 15.85 3.10 3.01
C GLY A 287 15.13 3.19 1.67
N ASP A 288 15.18 2.08 0.93
CA ASP A 288 14.81 2.01 -0.49
C ASP A 288 13.29 1.90 -0.73
N ARG A 289 12.53 1.46 0.29
CA ARG A 289 11.05 1.37 0.28
C ARG A 289 10.49 0.68 -0.97
N SER A 290 10.97 -0.52 -1.29
CA SER A 290 10.68 -1.21 -2.56
C SER A 290 9.73 -2.39 -2.45
N GLU A 291 9.29 -2.79 -1.25
CA GLU A 291 8.62 -4.08 -1.02
C GLU A 291 7.43 -3.97 -0.05
N LEU A 292 6.39 -4.76 -0.28
CA LEU A 292 5.32 -4.96 0.71
C LEU A 292 5.40 -6.36 1.31
N THR A 293 4.95 -6.49 2.55
CA THR A 293 4.71 -7.81 3.15
C THR A 293 3.49 -8.47 2.52
N VAL A 294 3.36 -9.79 2.68
CA VAL A 294 2.16 -10.53 2.22
C VAL A 294 0.89 -9.95 2.83
N ASP A 295 0.92 -9.65 4.13
CA ASP A 295 -0.20 -9.06 4.86
C ASP A 295 -0.54 -7.65 4.39
N GLN A 296 0.45 -6.81 4.07
CA GLN A 296 0.21 -5.51 3.44
C GLN A 296 -0.45 -5.68 2.08
N GLY A 297 0.00 -6.62 1.26
CA GLY A 297 -0.66 -6.97 0.00
C GLY A 297 -2.12 -7.40 0.21
N ALA A 298 -2.38 -8.25 1.19
CA ALA A 298 -3.73 -8.71 1.53
C ALA A 298 -4.65 -7.58 1.98
N ARG A 299 -4.15 -6.68 2.83
CA ARG A 299 -4.90 -5.48 3.24
C ARG A 299 -5.16 -4.53 2.08
N ALA A 300 -4.20 -4.34 1.19
CA ALA A 300 -4.39 -3.54 0.00
C ALA A 300 -5.53 -4.13 -0.86
N ARG A 301 -5.58 -5.46 -1.03
CA ARG A 301 -6.68 -6.15 -1.74
C ARG A 301 -8.03 -5.91 -1.08
N TYR A 302 -8.10 -5.97 0.25
CA TYR A 302 -9.32 -5.65 1.00
C TYR A 302 -9.86 -4.25 0.66
N PHE A 303 -8.99 -3.23 0.63
CA PHE A 303 -9.44 -1.87 0.31
C PHE A 303 -9.73 -1.64 -1.17
N VAL A 304 -9.09 -2.38 -2.07
CA VAL A 304 -9.52 -2.44 -3.48
C VAL A 304 -10.94 -2.96 -3.57
N GLN A 305 -11.23 -4.12 -2.97
CA GLN A 305 -12.58 -4.71 -2.96
C GLN A 305 -13.61 -3.76 -2.35
N PHE A 306 -13.27 -3.14 -1.21
CA PHE A 306 -14.12 -2.16 -0.54
C PHE A 306 -14.49 -0.98 -1.44
N MET A 307 -13.52 -0.42 -2.17
CA MET A 307 -13.73 0.71 -3.08
C MET A 307 -14.46 0.32 -4.37
N ILE A 308 -14.43 -0.95 -4.77
CA ILE A 308 -15.22 -1.49 -5.90
C ILE A 308 -16.68 -1.68 -5.50
N GLU A 309 -16.95 -2.14 -4.27
CA GLU A 309 -18.32 -2.46 -3.84
C GLU A 309 -19.07 -1.27 -3.24
N THR A 310 -18.33 -0.28 -2.72
CA THR A 310 -18.92 0.83 -1.98
C THR A 310 -18.88 2.11 -2.79
N ASN A 311 -20.06 2.67 -3.09
CA ASN A 311 -20.16 4.02 -3.64
C ASN A 311 -19.93 5.07 -2.54
N ARG A 312 -18.86 5.85 -2.66
CA ARG A 312 -18.45 6.88 -1.70
C ARG A 312 -18.58 8.28 -2.31
N MET A 313 -19.78 8.84 -2.23
CA MET A 313 -20.12 10.14 -2.86
C MET A 313 -19.90 10.14 -4.40
N GLY A 314 -20.23 9.04 -5.06
CA GLY A 314 -20.02 8.85 -6.49
C GLY A 314 -18.74 8.08 -6.80
N ASN A 315 -17.74 8.10 -5.91
CA ASN A 315 -16.49 7.36 -6.09
C ASN A 315 -16.69 5.87 -5.90
N GLN A 316 -16.40 5.10 -6.94
CA GLN A 316 -16.47 3.64 -6.94
C GLN A 316 -15.53 3.11 -8.02
N LEU A 317 -14.48 2.39 -7.61
CA LEU A 317 -13.48 1.88 -8.55
C LEU A 317 -14.12 0.88 -9.51
N VAL A 318 -13.77 1.00 -10.79
CA VAL A 318 -14.18 0.06 -11.84
C VAL A 318 -12.93 -0.64 -12.36
N LEU A 319 -12.98 -1.97 -12.38
CA LEU A 319 -11.89 -2.79 -12.90
C LEU A 319 -11.80 -2.66 -14.43
N VAL A 320 -10.58 -2.73 -14.95
CA VAL A 320 -10.34 -2.88 -16.39
C VAL A 320 -10.55 -4.35 -16.77
N GLU A 321 -11.31 -4.58 -17.85
CA GLU A 321 -11.53 -5.92 -18.45
C GLU A 321 -10.38 -6.35 -19.37
#